data_AF-A0A956PJV9-F1
#
_entry.id   AF-A0A956PJV9-F1
#
_cell.length_a   1.000
_cell.length_b   1.000
_cell.length_c   1.000
_cell.angle_alpha   90.00
_cell.angle_beta   90.00
_cell.angle_gamma   90.00
#
_symmetry.space_group_name_H-M   'P 1'
#
loop_
_entity.id
_entity.type
_entity.pdbx_description
1 polymer ?
#
loop_
_entity_poly.entity_id
_entity_poly.type
_entity_poly.pdbx_seq_one_letter_code
_entity_poly.pdbx_strand_id
1 'polypeptide(L)'
;MIGSSTPLNPVTRRIQELMRGHTDREEEAEIISLLSDADKVTLNESMNQLELAHLFNDVDDRLIGPDNKTRLLNLLTKDRLDDLEVPARAAIVDGLQRGPTTLSDEEHHFQGTPKPQAGGIEEQSITNLFLGTLSTDLTELKNTVNSGADEYDMHHLLFSDVDDVGLVAKMFSHFQAEGPRPSGPVKPLSDIDDTFYSSLKDKRFPDHTVYPGVLAFYDELDKGAGEPDRPGDLTFLTARPDEATGIVKNRTHDTLRENGVKDASVLLGSLTGLINHEAMARKKMENFEQYGRIYPEYNFTWLGDSGQGDALLGEMMLAKYPDRVKGVFIHDVVGLSQEKRREMREQGVRVFDTYVGAAAEAHELGLISTDGLTRVTQAAKDGFGAVEWESAEQREQAFAMLQRDLERLP
;
A
#
# COMPACT_ATOMS: atom_id res chain seq x y z
N MET A 1 25.66 -3.62 -2.27
CA MET A 1 26.56 -2.76 -3.09
C MET A 1 26.39 -1.34 -2.59
N ILE A 2 27.49 -0.67 -2.24
CA ILE A 2 27.48 0.71 -1.74
C ILE A 2 27.07 1.60 -2.93
N GLY A 3 25.89 2.22 -2.83
CA GLY A 3 25.27 2.98 -3.91
C GLY A 3 26.11 4.18 -4.33
N SER A 4 26.26 4.37 -5.63
CA SER A 4 26.73 5.64 -6.19
C SER A 4 25.70 6.71 -5.85
N SER A 5 26.03 7.65 -4.96
CA SER A 5 25.20 8.83 -4.81
C SER A 5 25.32 9.66 -6.09
N THR A 6 24.21 9.82 -6.80
CA THR A 6 24.13 10.76 -7.92
C THR A 6 24.54 12.14 -7.37
N PRO A 7 25.51 12.83 -8.00
CA PRO A 7 25.94 14.13 -7.52
C PRO A 7 24.77 15.12 -7.57
N LEU A 8 24.55 15.84 -6.46
CA LEU A 8 23.49 16.84 -6.37
C LEU A 8 23.68 17.90 -7.45
N ASN A 9 22.58 18.25 -8.13
CA ASN A 9 22.61 19.35 -9.08
C ASN A 9 22.85 20.69 -8.35
N PRO A 10 23.33 21.75 -9.05
CA PRO A 10 23.69 23.01 -8.42
C PRO A 10 22.54 23.69 -7.68
N VAL A 11 21.31 23.59 -8.19
CA VAL A 11 20.10 24.16 -7.58
C VAL A 11 19.80 23.45 -6.26
N THR A 12 19.74 22.12 -6.27
CA THR A 12 19.53 21.30 -5.07
C THR A 12 20.57 21.60 -4.00
N ARG A 13 21.85 21.67 -4.39
CA ARG A 13 22.94 21.98 -3.44
C ARG A 13 22.75 23.35 -2.80
N ARG A 14 22.38 24.37 -3.58
CA ARG A 14 22.16 25.72 -3.06
C ARG A 14 20.97 25.76 -2.11
N ILE A 15 19.86 25.10 -2.45
CA ILE A 15 18.70 25.00 -1.57
C ILE A 15 19.07 24.32 -0.26
N GLN A 16 19.81 23.20 -0.29
CA GLN A 16 20.29 22.53 0.92
C GLN A 16 21.24 23.40 1.77
N GLU A 17 22.02 24.29 1.16
CA GLU A 17 22.87 25.25 1.88
C GLU A 17 22.05 26.32 2.60
N LEU A 18 21.00 26.84 1.96
CA LEU A 18 20.06 27.79 2.54
C LEU A 18 19.31 27.16 3.73
N MET A 19 18.95 25.87 3.62
CA MET A 19 18.22 25.13 4.66
C MET A 19 19.11 24.54 5.78
N ARG A 20 20.39 24.94 5.91
CA ARG A 20 21.26 24.42 7.00
C ARG A 20 20.87 24.93 8.39
N GLY A 21 20.06 25.98 8.44
CA GLY A 21 19.38 26.49 9.64
C GLY A 21 17.98 26.91 9.25
N HIS A 22 17.34 27.74 10.08
CA HIS A 22 16.06 28.33 9.72
C HIS A 22 16.22 29.34 8.60
N THR A 23 15.45 29.18 7.53
CA THR A 23 15.44 30.15 6.44
C THR A 23 14.80 31.48 6.84
N ASP A 24 15.42 32.57 6.41
CA ASP A 24 14.81 33.89 6.45
C ASP A 24 14.07 34.24 5.15
N ARG A 25 13.45 35.42 5.10
CA ARG A 25 12.62 35.84 3.98
C ARG A 25 13.37 35.95 2.65
N GLU A 26 14.65 36.35 2.71
CA GLU A 26 15.49 36.50 1.52
C GLU A 26 15.90 35.11 1.03
N GLU A 27 16.24 34.21 1.94
CA GLU A 27 16.57 32.81 1.64
C GLU A 27 15.36 32.05 1.07
N GLU A 28 14.19 32.16 1.69
CA GLU A 28 12.92 31.62 1.17
C GLU A 28 12.62 32.13 -0.25
N ALA A 29 12.81 33.44 -0.50
CA ALA A 29 12.61 34.03 -1.82
C ALA A 29 13.65 33.53 -2.84
N GLU A 30 14.90 33.33 -2.41
CA GLU A 30 15.96 32.74 -3.25
C GLU A 30 15.59 31.30 -3.62
N ILE A 31 15.11 30.48 -2.69
CA ILE A 31 14.63 29.11 -2.96
C ILE A 31 13.55 29.12 -4.04
N ILE A 32 12.54 29.98 -3.91
CA ILE A 32 11.46 30.09 -4.90
C ILE A 32 12.01 30.52 -6.27
N SER A 33 12.95 31.47 -6.32
CA SER A 33 13.57 31.90 -7.58
C SER A 33 14.36 30.77 -8.23
N LEU A 34 15.16 30.04 -7.46
CA LEU A 34 15.96 28.91 -7.95
C LEU A 34 15.08 27.82 -8.57
N LEU A 35 13.96 27.47 -7.93
CA LEU A 35 13.01 26.49 -8.46
C LEU A 35 12.22 27.03 -9.65
N SER A 36 11.88 28.33 -9.65
CA SER A 36 11.16 28.98 -10.74
C SER A 36 12.00 29.06 -12.02
N ASP A 37 13.30 29.36 -11.90
CA ASP A 37 14.24 29.52 -13.01
C ASP A 37 14.85 28.18 -13.47
N ALA A 38 14.72 27.11 -12.68
CA ALA A 38 15.22 25.79 -13.03
C ALA A 38 14.53 25.24 -14.28
N ASP A 39 15.34 24.68 -15.20
CA ASP A 39 14.81 23.90 -16.32
C ASP A 39 14.07 22.64 -15.83
N LYS A 40 13.28 22.03 -16.71
CA LYS A 40 12.44 20.88 -16.37
C LYS A 40 13.24 19.73 -15.76
N VAL A 41 14.43 19.44 -16.30
CA VAL A 41 15.27 18.34 -15.81
C VAL A 41 15.76 18.63 -14.39
N THR A 42 16.31 19.82 -14.18
CA THR A 42 16.82 20.28 -12.89
C THR A 42 15.72 20.33 -11.84
N LEU A 43 14.53 20.82 -12.19
CA LEU A 43 13.38 20.88 -11.28
C LEU A 43 12.98 19.48 -10.78
N ASN A 44 12.85 18.51 -11.70
CA ASN A 44 12.50 17.13 -11.34
C ASN A 44 13.61 16.46 -10.51
N GLU A 45 14.87 16.62 -10.89
CA GLU A 45 16.00 16.12 -10.10
C GLU A 45 16.01 16.71 -8.69
N SER A 46 15.72 18.01 -8.55
CA SER A 46 15.67 18.67 -7.24
C SER A 46 14.55 18.13 -6.37
N MET A 47 13.33 17.93 -6.88
CA MET A 47 12.23 17.36 -6.08
C MET A 47 12.55 15.96 -5.57
N ASN A 48 13.28 15.16 -6.35
CA ASN A 48 13.65 13.80 -5.94
C ASN A 48 14.89 13.72 -5.03
N GLN A 49 15.63 14.82 -4.86
CA GLN A 49 16.88 14.87 -4.07
C GLN A 49 16.77 15.71 -2.79
N LEU A 50 15.73 16.53 -2.66
CA LEU A 50 15.49 17.36 -1.48
C LEU A 50 14.72 16.59 -0.41
N GLU A 51 15.03 16.89 0.85
CA GLU A 51 14.19 16.54 1.99
C GLU A 51 12.96 17.45 1.99
N LEU A 52 11.96 17.13 1.18
CA LEU A 52 10.82 18.02 0.89
C LEU A 52 9.98 18.32 2.13
N ALA A 53 9.84 17.37 3.05
CA ALA A 53 9.19 17.62 4.34
C ALA A 53 9.90 18.73 5.14
N HIS A 54 11.23 18.72 5.16
CA HIS A 54 12.01 19.78 5.80
C HIS A 54 11.85 21.11 5.06
N LEU A 55 11.87 21.10 3.71
CA LEU A 55 11.66 22.30 2.90
C LEU A 55 10.31 22.95 3.18
N PHE A 56 9.23 22.18 3.16
CA PHE A 56 7.88 22.71 3.37
C PHE A 56 7.62 23.16 4.81
N ASN A 57 8.40 22.66 5.76
CA ASN A 57 8.34 23.08 7.17
C ASN A 57 9.20 24.30 7.47
N ASP A 58 10.24 24.55 6.69
CA ASP A 58 11.16 25.67 6.92
C ASP A 58 10.71 26.95 6.20
N VAL A 59 9.93 26.83 5.10
CA VAL A 59 9.35 27.98 4.39
C VAL A 59 7.99 28.36 4.97
N ASP A 60 7.85 29.61 5.42
CA ASP A 60 6.67 30.09 6.15
C ASP A 60 5.81 31.13 5.41
N ASP A 61 4.51 31.13 5.71
CA ASP A 61 3.65 32.30 5.52
C ASP A 61 3.66 33.15 6.80
N ARG A 62 3.78 34.48 6.67
CA ARG A 62 4.02 35.36 7.82
C ARG A 62 2.90 36.37 7.97
N LEU A 63 2.42 36.56 9.22
CA LEU A 63 1.40 37.59 9.55
C LEU A 63 1.72 39.00 9.02
N ILE A 64 3.02 39.33 8.95
CA ILE A 64 3.53 40.57 8.37
C ILE A 64 4.74 40.22 7.50
N GLY A 65 4.54 39.98 6.21
CA GLY A 65 5.58 39.60 5.26
C GLY A 65 5.00 38.96 4.00
N PRO A 66 5.84 38.48 3.08
CA PRO A 66 5.37 37.67 1.96
C PRO A 66 4.89 36.29 2.43
N ASP A 67 3.87 35.75 1.76
CA ASP A 67 3.37 34.39 1.97
C ASP A 67 4.20 33.42 1.12
N ASN A 68 5.44 33.15 1.55
CA ASN A 68 6.42 32.40 0.77
C ASN A 68 6.07 30.91 0.70
N LYS A 69 5.44 30.32 1.71
CA LYS A 69 4.95 28.93 1.65
C LYS A 69 3.87 28.80 0.59
N THR A 70 2.90 29.70 0.61
CA THR A 70 1.84 29.74 -0.40
C THR A 70 2.40 29.95 -1.80
N ARG A 71 3.40 30.82 -1.97
CA ARG A 71 4.08 31.03 -3.25
C ARG A 71 4.82 29.78 -3.74
N LEU A 72 5.57 29.12 -2.86
CA LEU A 72 6.31 27.90 -3.19
C LEU A 72 5.35 26.78 -3.63
N LEU A 73 4.27 26.57 -2.89
CA LEU A 73 3.31 25.51 -3.19
C LEU A 73 2.49 25.80 -4.45
N ASN A 74 2.11 27.04 -4.71
CA ASN A 74 1.49 27.41 -5.98
C ASN A 74 2.46 27.25 -7.16
N LEU A 75 3.74 27.59 -6.98
CA LEU A 75 4.76 27.38 -8.01
C LEU A 75 4.81 25.90 -8.41
N LEU A 76 4.93 25.00 -7.44
CA LEU A 76 5.10 23.57 -7.70
C LEU A 76 3.80 22.87 -8.14
N THR A 77 2.64 23.28 -7.61
CA THR A 77 1.39 22.53 -7.81
C THR A 77 0.39 23.20 -8.75
N LYS A 78 0.71 24.40 -9.26
CA LYS A 78 -0.11 25.10 -10.26
C LYS A 78 0.74 25.59 -11.43
N ASP A 79 1.73 26.43 -11.15
CA ASP A 79 2.43 27.18 -12.21
C ASP A 79 3.40 26.30 -13.01
N ARG A 80 4.09 25.38 -12.33
CA ARG A 80 5.07 24.44 -12.90
C ARG A 80 4.58 22.99 -12.89
N LEU A 81 3.28 22.76 -12.62
CA LEU A 81 2.73 21.40 -12.51
C LEU A 81 3.02 20.56 -13.77
N ASP A 82 2.84 21.14 -14.95
CA ASP A 82 3.07 20.47 -16.24
C ASP A 82 4.54 20.11 -16.50
N ASP A 83 5.46 20.76 -15.78
CA ASP A 83 6.89 20.44 -15.84
C ASP A 83 7.27 19.28 -14.90
N LEU A 84 6.43 18.94 -13.93
CA LEU A 84 6.71 17.86 -12.98
C LEU A 84 6.32 16.50 -13.53
N GLU A 85 7.27 15.58 -13.52
CA GLU A 85 7.07 14.16 -13.79
C GLU A 85 6.49 13.45 -12.55
N VAL A 86 5.90 12.27 -12.76
CA VAL A 86 5.22 11.52 -11.70
C VAL A 86 6.09 11.30 -10.45
N PRO A 87 7.38 10.92 -10.54
CA PRO A 87 8.22 10.76 -9.35
C PRO A 87 8.35 12.05 -8.53
N ALA A 88 8.51 13.20 -9.20
CA ALA A 88 8.59 14.49 -8.52
C ALA A 88 7.25 14.89 -7.88
N ARG A 89 6.12 14.62 -8.56
CA ARG A 89 4.79 14.83 -7.98
C ARG A 89 4.57 13.97 -6.74
N ALA A 90 4.96 12.70 -6.78
CA ALA A 90 4.87 11.79 -5.65
C ALA A 90 5.76 12.24 -4.47
N ALA A 91 6.99 12.68 -4.75
CA ALA A 91 7.89 13.22 -3.73
C ALA A 91 7.29 14.47 -3.04
N ILE A 92 6.61 15.34 -3.79
CA ILE A 92 5.91 16.50 -3.20
C ILE A 92 4.74 16.06 -2.33
N VAL A 93 3.93 15.08 -2.77
CA VAL A 93 2.84 14.53 -1.94
C VAL A 93 3.41 13.94 -0.65
N ASP A 94 4.44 13.10 -0.72
CA ASP A 94 5.10 12.51 0.45
C ASP A 94 5.66 13.59 1.39
N GLY A 95 6.36 14.59 0.85
CA GLY A 95 6.89 15.71 1.63
C GLY A 95 5.80 16.52 2.34
N LEU A 96 4.65 16.71 1.70
CA LEU A 96 3.49 17.36 2.32
C LEU A 96 2.87 16.48 3.39
N GLN A 97 2.69 15.18 3.11
CA GLN A 97 2.08 14.21 4.03
C GLN A 97 2.89 13.99 5.32
N ARG A 98 4.22 14.04 5.23
CA ARG A 98 5.14 14.02 6.38
C ARG A 98 5.22 15.37 7.12
N GLY A 99 4.81 16.44 6.45
CA GLY A 99 4.65 17.76 7.03
C GLY A 99 3.28 17.90 7.73
N PRO A 100 2.95 19.09 8.24
CA PRO A 100 1.66 19.33 8.86
C PRO A 100 0.55 19.39 7.79
N THR A 101 -0.07 18.25 7.53
CA THR A 101 -1.32 18.12 6.75
C THR A 101 -2.57 18.23 7.63
N THR A 102 -2.46 17.94 8.94
CA THR A 102 -3.62 17.81 9.83
C THR A 102 -3.74 18.91 10.88
N LEU A 103 -4.99 19.22 11.24
CA LEU A 103 -5.34 20.03 12.41
C LEU A 103 -5.05 19.35 13.76
N SER A 104 -4.75 18.04 13.78
CA SER A 104 -5.03 17.17 14.93
C SER A 104 -3.85 16.62 15.72
N ASP A 105 -2.61 16.65 15.24
CA ASP A 105 -1.51 15.99 15.96
C ASP A 105 -0.75 16.95 16.87
N GLU A 106 -1.18 16.98 18.13
CA GLU A 106 -0.50 17.68 19.23
C GLU A 106 0.92 17.16 19.51
N GLU A 107 1.31 15.99 18.97
CA GLU A 107 2.58 15.33 19.29
C GLU A 107 3.76 15.73 18.39
N HIS A 108 3.53 16.24 17.18
CA HIS A 108 4.60 16.63 16.23
C HIS A 108 4.80 18.15 16.10
N HIS A 109 4.06 18.94 16.88
CA HIS A 109 4.22 20.39 16.84
C HIS A 109 5.48 20.84 17.58
N PHE A 110 6.44 21.36 16.82
CA PHE A 110 7.39 22.35 17.35
C PHE A 110 6.58 23.51 17.95
N GLN A 111 6.84 23.88 19.20
CA GLN A 111 6.11 24.96 19.86
C GLN A 111 6.19 26.25 19.03
N GLY A 112 5.07 26.67 18.43
CA GLY A 112 4.94 27.96 17.74
C GLY A 112 4.41 27.94 16.31
N THR A 113 4.25 26.78 15.67
CA THR A 113 3.66 26.69 14.33
C THR A 113 2.13 26.84 14.37
N PRO A 114 1.52 27.62 13.45
CA PRO A 114 0.07 27.68 13.31
C PRO A 114 -0.49 26.29 13.03
N LYS A 115 -1.61 25.93 13.68
CA LYS A 115 -2.33 24.71 13.30
C LYS A 115 -2.77 24.83 11.83
N PRO A 116 -2.59 23.78 11.01
CA PRO A 116 -3.17 23.72 9.67
C PRO A 116 -4.66 24.05 9.70
N GLN A 117 -5.24 24.49 8.59
CA GLN A 117 -6.70 24.65 8.49
C GLN A 117 -7.21 23.61 7.51
N ALA A 118 -8.37 23.01 7.77
CA ALA A 118 -9.04 22.18 6.79
C ALA A 118 -9.20 22.98 5.48
N GLY A 119 -8.75 22.41 4.37
CA GLY A 119 -8.69 23.07 3.07
C GLY A 119 -7.53 24.06 2.95
N GLY A 120 -6.49 23.94 3.78
CA GLY A 120 -5.27 24.76 3.75
C GLY A 120 -4.49 24.64 2.44
N ILE A 121 -3.42 25.43 2.30
CA ILE A 121 -2.65 25.46 1.04
C ILE A 121 -1.97 24.11 0.75
N GLU A 122 -1.62 23.34 1.78
CA GLU A 122 -1.06 22.00 1.70
C GLU A 122 -2.07 21.01 1.08
N GLU A 123 -3.27 20.90 1.66
CA GLU A 123 -4.34 20.03 1.13
C GLU A 123 -4.76 20.43 -0.29
N GLN A 124 -4.85 21.74 -0.57
CA GLN A 124 -5.12 22.24 -1.91
C GLN A 124 -4.01 21.83 -2.88
N SER A 125 -2.74 21.85 -2.44
CA SER A 125 -1.59 21.50 -3.26
C SER A 125 -1.55 20.01 -3.59
N ILE A 126 -1.82 19.15 -2.60
CA ILE A 126 -2.03 17.70 -2.79
C ILE A 126 -3.15 17.49 -3.82
N THR A 127 -4.28 18.17 -3.64
CA THR A 127 -5.42 18.08 -4.55
C THR A 127 -5.05 18.50 -5.97
N ASN A 128 -4.32 19.60 -6.15
CA ASN A 128 -3.91 20.07 -7.48
C ASN A 128 -3.00 19.04 -8.18
N LEU A 129 -2.07 18.41 -7.46
CA LEU A 129 -1.20 17.37 -8.01
C LEU A 129 -2.02 16.20 -8.55
N PHE A 130 -3.02 15.72 -7.81
CA PHE A 130 -3.90 14.66 -8.30
C PHE A 130 -4.78 15.11 -9.47
N LEU A 131 -5.44 16.26 -9.35
CA LEU A 131 -6.36 16.76 -10.39
C LEU A 131 -5.66 17.11 -11.71
N GLY A 132 -4.40 17.54 -11.65
CA GLY A 132 -3.58 17.81 -12.84
C GLY A 132 -2.80 16.61 -13.36
N THR A 133 -2.99 15.41 -12.80
CA THR A 133 -2.42 14.16 -13.31
C THR A 133 -3.52 13.31 -13.94
N LEU A 134 -3.30 12.81 -15.16
CA LEU A 134 -4.33 12.17 -15.97
C LEU A 134 -3.99 10.72 -16.28
N SER A 135 -5.02 9.91 -16.51
CA SER A 135 -4.93 8.58 -17.13
C SER A 135 -3.84 7.67 -16.50
N THR A 136 -2.87 7.18 -17.29
CA THR A 136 -1.80 6.28 -16.81
C THR A 136 -0.92 6.91 -15.76
N ASP A 137 -0.61 8.20 -15.91
CA ASP A 137 0.26 8.94 -14.98
C ASP A 137 -0.44 9.10 -13.63
N LEU A 138 -1.77 9.20 -13.62
CA LEU A 138 -2.54 9.24 -12.38
C LEU A 138 -2.49 7.90 -11.66
N THR A 139 -2.64 6.79 -12.39
CA THR A 139 -2.46 5.45 -11.81
C THR A 139 -1.05 5.30 -11.24
N GLU A 140 -0.03 5.72 -11.98
CA GLU A 140 1.36 5.69 -11.51
C GLU A 140 1.57 6.57 -10.28
N LEU A 141 1.00 7.77 -10.23
CA LEU A 141 1.13 8.67 -9.08
C LEU A 141 0.52 8.03 -7.83
N LYS A 142 -0.71 7.50 -7.92
CA LYS A 142 -1.37 6.84 -6.79
C LYS A 142 -0.58 5.65 -6.27
N ASN A 143 -0.09 4.79 -7.17
CA ASN A 143 0.75 3.66 -6.77
C ASN A 143 2.07 4.13 -6.14
N THR A 144 2.74 5.13 -6.72
CA THR A 144 4.01 5.65 -6.20
C THR A 144 3.85 6.21 -4.78
N VAL A 145 2.77 6.96 -4.52
CA VAL A 145 2.45 7.45 -3.17
C VAL A 145 2.12 6.29 -2.23
N ASN A 146 1.40 5.27 -2.72
CA ASN A 146 1.01 4.11 -1.92
C ASN A 146 2.16 3.15 -1.57
N SER A 147 3.19 3.05 -2.41
CA SER A 147 4.37 2.21 -2.20
C SER A 147 5.31 2.74 -1.10
N GLY A 148 4.94 3.81 -0.40
CA GLY A 148 5.62 4.31 0.78
C GLY A 148 5.89 3.20 1.81
N ALA A 149 7.07 3.29 2.43
CA ALA A 149 7.61 2.31 3.36
C ALA A 149 6.95 2.27 4.74
N ASP A 150 6.11 3.25 5.03
CA ASP A 150 5.74 3.68 6.36
C ASP A 150 4.25 4.04 6.42
N GLU A 151 3.86 4.91 7.34
CA GLU A 151 2.46 5.19 7.58
C GLU A 151 1.77 6.03 6.50
N TYR A 152 2.55 6.72 5.68
CA TYR A 152 2.10 7.72 4.71
C TYR A 152 1.71 7.07 3.38
N ASP A 153 0.62 6.30 3.39
CA ASP A 153 0.04 5.67 2.21
C ASP A 153 -1.17 6.45 1.65
N MET A 154 -1.68 6.04 0.48
CA MET A 154 -2.83 6.69 -0.18
C MET A 154 -4.12 6.62 0.64
N HIS A 155 -4.29 5.59 1.46
CA HIS A 155 -5.47 5.45 2.30
C HIS A 155 -5.40 6.41 3.48
N HIS A 156 -4.25 6.46 4.16
CA HIS A 156 -3.99 7.45 5.22
C HIS A 156 -4.15 8.87 4.67
N LEU A 157 -3.62 9.15 3.49
CA LEU A 157 -3.74 10.47 2.85
C LEU A 157 -5.19 10.94 2.70
N LEU A 158 -6.07 10.06 2.21
CA LEU A 158 -7.44 10.42 1.82
C LEU A 158 -8.49 10.24 2.92
N PHE A 159 -8.16 9.47 3.96
CA PHE A 159 -9.08 9.17 5.05
C PHE A 159 -8.60 9.67 6.42
N SER A 160 -7.37 10.20 6.51
CA SER A 160 -6.80 10.83 7.71
C SER A 160 -6.19 12.20 7.42
N ASP A 161 -5.28 12.32 6.45
CA ASP A 161 -4.43 13.52 6.33
C ASP A 161 -5.12 14.73 5.68
N VAL A 162 -6.03 14.51 4.73
CA VAL A 162 -6.83 15.58 4.11
C VAL A 162 -8.17 15.70 4.83
N ASP A 163 -8.31 16.75 5.65
CA ASP A 163 -9.49 17.00 6.47
C ASP A 163 -10.66 17.59 5.66
N ASP A 164 -10.40 18.30 4.55
CA ASP A 164 -11.45 18.85 3.69
C ASP A 164 -12.13 17.77 2.82
N VAL A 165 -13.30 17.33 3.28
CA VAL A 165 -14.16 16.36 2.58
C VAL A 165 -14.53 16.76 1.15
N GLY A 166 -14.57 18.05 0.84
CA GLY A 166 -14.82 18.58 -0.50
C GLY A 166 -13.62 18.41 -1.43
N LEU A 167 -12.40 18.56 -0.93
CA LEU A 167 -11.17 18.25 -1.66
C LEU A 167 -11.04 16.75 -1.92
N VAL A 168 -11.27 15.92 -0.90
CA VAL A 168 -11.31 14.46 -1.03
C VAL A 168 -12.36 14.01 -2.07
N ALA A 169 -13.56 14.60 -2.04
CA ALA A 169 -14.61 14.29 -3.01
C ALA A 169 -14.22 14.65 -4.45
N LYS A 170 -13.48 15.75 -4.66
CA LYS A 170 -12.94 16.12 -5.99
C LYS A 170 -11.93 15.08 -6.48
N MET A 171 -11.00 14.67 -5.61
CA MET A 171 -10.01 13.64 -5.96
C MET A 171 -10.68 12.31 -6.32
N PHE A 172 -11.65 11.83 -5.54
CA PHE A 172 -12.37 10.61 -5.90
C PHE A 172 -13.16 10.73 -7.21
N SER A 173 -13.78 11.88 -7.47
CA SER A 173 -14.48 12.11 -8.73
C SER A 173 -13.52 12.06 -9.92
N HIS A 174 -12.33 12.63 -9.75
CA HIS A 174 -11.26 12.59 -10.74
C HIS A 174 -10.72 11.18 -10.98
N PHE A 175 -10.44 10.42 -9.90
CA PHE A 175 -9.98 9.04 -10.01
C PHE A 175 -10.99 8.17 -10.75
N GLN A 176 -12.29 8.36 -10.48
CA GLN A 176 -13.35 7.64 -11.15
C GLN A 176 -13.52 8.04 -12.63
N ALA A 177 -13.17 9.27 -12.99
CA ALA A 177 -13.22 9.75 -14.38
C ALA A 177 -12.05 9.20 -15.21
N GLU A 178 -10.84 9.18 -14.62
CA GLU A 178 -9.60 8.78 -15.30
C GLU A 178 -9.30 7.27 -15.19
N GLY A 179 -9.93 6.56 -14.24
CA GLY A 179 -9.62 5.18 -13.89
C GLY A 179 -10.27 4.04 -14.70
N PRO A 180 -11.52 4.10 -15.19
CA PRO A 180 -12.20 2.88 -15.65
C PRO A 180 -11.50 2.19 -16.83
N ARG A 181 -10.94 1.00 -16.57
CA ARG A 181 -10.43 0.08 -17.60
C ARG A 181 -11.19 -1.25 -17.49
N PRO A 182 -11.89 -1.71 -18.54
CA PRO A 182 -12.70 -2.94 -18.50
C PRO A 182 -11.92 -4.23 -18.14
N SER A 183 -10.60 -4.22 -18.32
CA SER A 183 -9.68 -5.33 -18.02
C SER A 183 -8.46 -4.83 -17.25
N GLY A 184 -8.69 -3.96 -16.26
CA GLY A 184 -7.62 -3.42 -15.44
C GLY A 184 -6.84 -4.49 -14.67
N PRO A 185 -5.60 -4.17 -14.27
CA PRO A 185 -4.76 -5.05 -13.47
C PRO A 185 -5.39 -5.48 -12.14
N VAL A 186 -4.79 -6.48 -11.48
CA VAL A 186 -5.30 -7.08 -10.25
C VAL A 186 -4.40 -6.70 -9.09
N LYS A 187 -4.93 -6.01 -8.07
CA LYS A 187 -4.21 -5.82 -6.79
C LYS A 187 -4.49 -6.99 -5.84
N PRO A 188 -3.46 -7.70 -5.36
CA PRO A 188 -3.63 -8.71 -4.32
C PRO A 188 -3.92 -8.05 -2.97
N LEU A 189 -5.04 -8.41 -2.35
CA LEU A 189 -5.37 -8.04 -0.98
C LEU A 189 -5.20 -9.26 -0.08
N SER A 190 -4.55 -9.11 1.08
CA SER A 190 -4.33 -10.24 1.98
C SER A 190 -4.52 -9.90 3.45
N ASP A 191 -5.00 -10.86 4.25
CA ASP A 191 -4.77 -10.84 5.69
C ASP A 191 -3.32 -11.21 6.05
N ILE A 192 -2.94 -11.01 7.31
CA ILE A 192 -1.62 -11.33 7.85
C ILE A 192 -1.66 -12.62 8.68
N ASP A 193 -2.51 -12.67 9.70
CA ASP A 193 -2.51 -13.75 10.69
C ASP A 193 -3.07 -15.05 10.09
N ASP A 194 -2.36 -16.15 10.31
CA ASP A 194 -2.70 -17.47 9.77
C ASP A 194 -2.92 -17.51 8.23
N THR A 195 -2.52 -16.43 7.55
CA THR A 195 -2.58 -16.27 6.09
C THR A 195 -1.18 -16.09 5.54
N PHE A 196 -0.44 -15.06 5.98
CA PHE A 196 0.95 -14.81 5.58
C PHE A 196 1.95 -15.66 6.39
N TYR A 197 1.77 -15.70 7.70
CA TYR A 197 2.49 -16.59 8.60
C TYR A 197 1.56 -17.25 9.62
N SER A 198 1.97 -18.37 10.19
CA SER A 198 1.26 -19.03 11.28
C SER A 198 1.31 -18.23 12.57
N SER A 199 0.17 -18.05 13.26
CA SER A 199 0.15 -17.33 14.54
C SER A 199 -0.94 -17.83 15.49
N LEU A 200 -2.19 -17.44 15.26
CA LEU A 200 -3.25 -17.52 16.26
C LEU A 200 -3.93 -18.90 16.32
N LYS A 201 -4.25 -19.47 15.15
CA LYS A 201 -5.06 -20.68 14.99
C LYS A 201 -4.26 -21.82 14.41
N ASP A 202 -3.35 -21.55 13.47
CA ASP A 202 -2.66 -22.63 12.78
C ASP A 202 -1.51 -23.19 13.63
N LYS A 203 -1.67 -24.43 14.09
CA LYS A 203 -0.64 -25.17 14.86
C LYS A 203 0.06 -26.25 14.03
N ARG A 204 -0.24 -26.32 12.73
CA ARG A 204 0.42 -27.26 11.80
C ARG A 204 1.83 -26.81 11.44
N PHE A 205 2.14 -25.54 11.65
CA PHE A 205 3.46 -24.95 11.51
C PHE A 205 3.94 -24.37 12.85
N PRO A 206 5.26 -24.31 13.07
CA PRO A 206 5.82 -23.55 14.20
C PRO A 206 5.32 -22.11 14.18
N ASP A 207 5.21 -21.49 15.35
CA ASP A 207 4.72 -20.12 15.49
C ASP A 207 5.57 -19.12 14.68
N HIS A 208 4.93 -18.16 14.03
CA HIS A 208 5.54 -17.14 13.14
C HIS A 208 6.27 -17.70 11.90
N THR A 209 5.94 -18.92 11.46
CA THR A 209 6.48 -19.45 10.20
C THR A 209 5.80 -18.77 9.03
N VAL A 210 6.57 -18.03 8.22
CA VAL A 210 6.11 -17.57 6.89
C VAL A 210 5.78 -18.80 6.06
N TYR A 211 4.54 -18.89 5.58
CA TYR A 211 4.09 -20.11 4.93
C TYR A 211 4.90 -20.40 3.65
N PRO A 212 5.37 -21.64 3.46
CA PRO A 212 6.16 -21.97 2.28
C PRO A 212 5.43 -21.63 0.97
N GLY A 213 6.05 -20.77 0.15
CA GLY A 213 5.53 -20.35 -1.16
C GLY A 213 4.65 -19.10 -1.15
N VAL A 214 4.29 -18.53 0.01
CA VAL A 214 3.39 -17.37 0.09
C VAL A 214 3.90 -16.14 -0.65
N LEU A 215 5.18 -15.79 -0.45
CA LEU A 215 5.80 -14.64 -1.12
C LEU A 215 5.80 -14.79 -2.63
N ALA A 216 6.17 -15.97 -3.12
CA ALA A 216 6.12 -16.27 -4.54
C ALA A 216 4.69 -16.23 -5.07
N PHE A 217 3.70 -16.64 -4.27
CA PHE A 217 2.31 -16.57 -4.68
C PHE A 217 1.82 -15.13 -4.81
N TYR A 218 2.15 -14.25 -3.85
CA TYR A 218 1.87 -12.82 -3.97
C TYR A 218 2.53 -12.22 -5.20
N ASP A 219 3.82 -12.47 -5.41
CA ASP A 219 4.56 -11.99 -6.59
C ASP A 219 3.90 -12.42 -7.90
N GLU A 220 3.37 -13.63 -7.98
CA GLU A 220 2.72 -14.13 -9.20
C GLU A 220 1.29 -13.60 -9.40
N LEU A 221 0.55 -13.37 -8.31
CA LEU A 221 -0.75 -12.69 -8.39
C LEU A 221 -0.59 -11.23 -8.82
N ASP A 222 0.43 -10.56 -8.30
CA ASP A 222 0.77 -9.17 -8.62
C ASP A 222 1.20 -9.02 -10.09
N LYS A 223 2.05 -9.93 -10.57
CA LYS A 223 2.44 -9.97 -12.00
C LYS A 223 1.28 -10.30 -12.94
N GLY A 224 0.36 -11.16 -12.51
CA GLY A 224 -0.74 -11.68 -13.34
C GLY A 224 -0.31 -12.75 -14.37
N ALA A 225 -1.29 -13.30 -15.09
CA ALA A 225 -1.08 -14.33 -16.11
C ALA A 225 -0.71 -13.80 -17.51
N GLY A 226 -0.84 -12.49 -17.74
CA GLY A 226 -0.68 -11.82 -19.03
C GLY A 226 0.68 -11.15 -19.21
N GLU A 227 0.71 -9.99 -19.87
CA GLU A 227 1.89 -9.13 -19.80
C GLU A 227 2.11 -8.72 -18.33
N PRO A 228 3.34 -8.86 -17.79
CA PRO A 228 3.62 -8.58 -16.39
C PRO A 228 3.19 -7.15 -16.07
N ASP A 229 2.26 -7.00 -15.11
CA ASP A 229 1.97 -5.68 -14.56
C ASP A 229 3.15 -5.20 -13.71
N ARG A 230 3.13 -3.91 -13.37
CA ARG A 230 4.16 -3.31 -12.52
C ARG A 230 4.07 -3.95 -11.13
N PRO A 231 5.18 -4.50 -10.59
CA PRO A 231 5.16 -5.10 -9.25
C PRO A 231 5.00 -4.02 -8.17
N GLY A 232 4.44 -4.40 -7.02
CA GLY A 232 4.35 -3.56 -5.81
C GLY A 232 2.93 -3.22 -5.37
N ASP A 233 1.92 -3.99 -5.79
CA ASP A 233 0.52 -3.71 -5.46
C ASP A 233 -0.09 -4.60 -4.36
N LEU A 234 0.73 -5.45 -3.72
CA LEU A 234 0.30 -6.24 -2.57
C LEU A 234 -0.12 -5.32 -1.42
N THR A 235 -1.36 -5.50 -0.95
CA THR A 235 -1.91 -4.70 0.14
C THR A 235 -2.48 -5.59 1.24
N PHE A 236 -2.00 -5.40 2.47
CA PHE A 236 -2.53 -6.14 3.61
C PHE A 236 -3.74 -5.43 4.24
N LEU A 237 -4.84 -6.16 4.51
CA LEU A 237 -6.01 -5.69 5.26
C LEU A 237 -5.96 -6.24 6.69
N THR A 238 -5.46 -5.46 7.65
CA THR A 238 -5.35 -5.87 9.05
C THR A 238 -6.49 -5.32 9.91
N ALA A 239 -6.89 -6.14 10.89
CA ALA A 239 -7.91 -5.88 11.89
C ALA A 239 -7.29 -5.76 13.32
N ARG A 240 -5.98 -5.64 13.48
CA ARG A 240 -5.37 -5.75 14.81
C ARG A 240 -5.69 -4.53 15.72
N PRO A 241 -6.26 -4.74 16.93
CA PRO A 241 -6.57 -3.66 17.89
C PRO A 241 -5.35 -2.86 18.35
N ASP A 242 -4.20 -3.52 18.48
CA ASP A 242 -2.99 -2.97 19.07
C ASP A 242 -2.18 -2.11 18.07
N GLU A 243 -2.51 -2.17 16.79
CA GLU A 243 -1.90 -1.38 15.70
C GLU A 243 -2.48 0.04 15.59
N ALA A 244 -3.57 0.34 16.31
CA ALA A 244 -4.21 1.65 16.37
C ALA A 244 -3.38 2.75 17.10
N THR A 245 -2.16 2.43 17.55
CA THR A 245 -1.28 3.35 18.30
C THR A 245 -0.11 3.90 17.48
N GLY A 246 -0.03 3.63 16.17
CA GLY A 246 1.05 4.09 15.27
C GLY A 246 2.39 3.37 15.47
N ILE A 247 2.77 3.09 16.73
CA ILE A 247 4.03 2.45 17.14
C ILE A 247 4.19 1.02 16.59
N VAL A 248 3.09 0.33 16.26
CA VAL A 248 3.12 -1.06 15.76
C VAL A 248 3.05 -1.13 14.22
N LYS A 249 2.59 -0.08 13.50
CA LYS A 249 2.59 -0.07 12.02
C LYS A 249 4.01 -0.27 11.47
N ASN A 250 4.98 0.44 12.06
CA ASN A 250 6.40 0.27 11.72
C ASN A 250 6.89 -1.15 12.01
N ARG A 251 6.47 -1.78 13.12
CA ARG A 251 6.83 -3.17 13.42
C ARG A 251 6.25 -4.16 12.43
N THR A 252 5.02 -3.96 11.96
CA THR A 252 4.41 -4.83 10.95
C THR A 252 5.09 -4.66 9.60
N HIS A 253 5.40 -3.43 9.18
CA HIS A 253 6.23 -3.19 8.00
C HIS A 253 7.64 -3.79 8.13
N ASP A 254 8.31 -3.60 9.26
CA ASP A 254 9.63 -4.17 9.55
C ASP A 254 9.56 -5.70 9.53
N THR A 255 8.54 -6.30 10.15
CA THR A 255 8.33 -7.76 10.14
C THR A 255 8.11 -8.27 8.72
N LEU A 256 7.26 -7.62 7.92
CA LEU A 256 7.03 -8.01 6.53
C LEU A 256 8.32 -7.91 5.71
N ARG A 257 9.10 -6.84 5.89
CA ARG A 257 10.38 -6.61 5.21
C ARG A 257 11.46 -7.61 5.62
N GLU A 258 11.61 -7.86 6.91
CA GLU A 258 12.53 -8.87 7.45
C GLU A 258 12.19 -10.27 6.92
N ASN A 259 10.90 -10.51 6.67
CA ASN A 259 10.39 -11.74 6.08
C ASN A 259 10.31 -11.73 4.55
N GLY A 260 10.94 -10.75 3.88
CA GLY A 260 11.18 -10.77 2.43
C GLY A 260 10.10 -10.13 1.55
N VAL A 261 9.09 -9.45 2.14
CA VAL A 261 8.14 -8.62 1.40
C VAL A 261 8.84 -7.33 0.99
N LYS A 262 9.08 -7.13 -0.31
CA LYS A 262 9.89 -6.02 -0.83
C LYS A 262 9.12 -4.71 -0.90
N ASP A 263 7.90 -4.75 -1.45
CA ASP A 263 7.05 -3.59 -1.68
C ASP A 263 5.60 -3.98 -1.36
N ALA A 264 5.10 -3.63 -0.18
CA ALA A 264 3.70 -3.87 0.20
C ALA A 264 3.16 -2.71 1.03
N SER A 265 1.92 -2.33 0.75
CA SER A 265 1.17 -1.37 1.55
C SER A 265 0.38 -2.10 2.63
N VAL A 266 0.23 -1.50 3.79
CA VAL A 266 -0.56 -2.08 4.89
C VAL A 266 -1.73 -1.14 5.19
N LEU A 267 -2.94 -1.55 4.81
CA LEU A 267 -4.16 -0.82 5.15
C LEU A 267 -4.57 -1.16 6.58
N LEU A 268 -4.46 -0.15 7.44
CA LEU A 268 -4.85 -0.26 8.83
C LEU A 268 -6.36 -0.09 9.01
N GLY A 269 -6.97 -0.97 9.79
CA GLY A 269 -8.26 -0.72 10.44
C GLY A 269 -8.06 -0.58 11.94
N SER A 270 -8.41 0.58 12.52
CA SER A 270 -8.50 0.72 13.98
C SER A 270 -9.64 -0.14 14.53
N LEU A 271 -9.31 -1.15 15.34
CA LEU A 271 -10.27 -2.07 15.97
C LEU A 271 -10.27 -1.98 17.50
N THR A 272 -10.47 -0.78 18.05
CA THR A 272 -10.84 -0.68 19.47
C THR A 272 -12.22 -1.30 19.69
N GLY A 273 -12.27 -2.56 20.17
CA GLY A 273 -13.48 -3.19 20.71
C GLY A 273 -14.26 -4.17 19.81
N LEU A 274 -13.71 -4.66 18.70
CA LEU A 274 -14.38 -5.72 17.91
C LEU A 274 -14.05 -7.11 18.46
N ILE A 275 -15.03 -7.73 19.13
CA ILE A 275 -14.87 -9.05 19.79
C ILE A 275 -15.41 -10.20 18.88
N ASN A 276 -16.09 -9.91 17.77
CA ASN A 276 -16.70 -10.93 16.91
C ASN A 276 -16.21 -10.89 15.44
N HIS A 277 -16.15 -12.07 14.81
CA HIS A 277 -15.66 -12.25 13.42
C HIS A 277 -16.48 -11.45 12.39
N GLU A 278 -17.78 -11.29 12.61
CA GLU A 278 -18.67 -10.55 11.70
C GLU A 278 -18.34 -9.05 11.67
N ALA A 279 -18.02 -8.45 12.81
CA ALA A 279 -17.63 -7.06 12.88
C ALA A 279 -16.24 -6.85 12.26
N MET A 280 -15.31 -7.78 12.44
CA MET A 280 -14.00 -7.73 11.76
C MET A 280 -14.17 -7.81 10.24
N ALA A 281 -14.98 -8.74 9.75
CA ALA A 281 -15.31 -8.85 8.33
C ALA A 281 -15.95 -7.55 7.78
N ARG A 282 -16.90 -6.95 8.51
CA ARG A 282 -17.49 -5.66 8.14
C ARG A 282 -16.47 -4.54 8.07
N LYS A 283 -15.54 -4.46 9.03
CA LYS A 283 -14.50 -3.43 8.99
C LYS A 283 -13.56 -3.62 7.80
N LYS A 284 -13.10 -4.84 7.56
CA LYS A 284 -12.27 -5.13 6.39
C LYS A 284 -13.02 -4.83 5.08
N MET A 285 -14.34 -5.06 5.06
CA MET A 285 -15.19 -4.67 3.93
C MET A 285 -15.22 -3.14 3.72
N GLU A 286 -15.37 -2.35 4.79
CA GLU A 286 -15.29 -0.89 4.70
C GLU A 286 -13.93 -0.44 4.14
N ASN A 287 -12.83 -1.02 4.65
CA ASN A 287 -11.48 -0.73 4.17
C ASN A 287 -11.31 -1.10 2.69
N PHE A 288 -11.83 -2.25 2.27
CA PHE A 288 -11.85 -2.67 0.87
C PHE A 288 -12.63 -1.67 -0.01
N GLU A 289 -13.80 -1.20 0.43
CA GLU A 289 -14.59 -0.23 -0.32
C GLU A 289 -13.90 1.12 -0.43
N GLN A 290 -13.27 1.57 0.64
CA GLN A 290 -12.43 2.76 0.65
C GLN A 290 -11.27 2.62 -0.34
N TYR A 291 -10.53 1.52 -0.29
CA TYR A 291 -9.42 1.25 -1.20
C TYR A 291 -9.88 1.14 -2.67
N GLY A 292 -11.03 0.50 -2.90
CA GLY A 292 -11.66 0.40 -4.22
C GLY A 292 -12.10 1.73 -4.82
N ARG A 293 -12.28 2.79 -4.00
CA ARG A 293 -12.51 4.18 -4.45
C ARG A 293 -11.21 4.90 -4.83
N ILE A 294 -10.09 4.54 -4.21
CA ILE A 294 -8.75 5.05 -4.58
C ILE A 294 -8.33 4.47 -5.93
N TYR A 295 -8.63 3.19 -6.15
CA TYR A 295 -8.20 2.42 -7.31
C TYR A 295 -9.38 1.90 -8.16
N PRO A 296 -10.20 2.78 -8.75
CA PRO A 296 -11.31 2.35 -9.61
C PRO A 296 -10.86 1.63 -10.88
N GLU A 297 -9.60 1.79 -11.30
CA GLU A 297 -8.99 1.13 -12.45
C GLU A 297 -8.59 -0.34 -12.19
N TYR A 298 -8.55 -0.76 -10.93
CA TYR A 298 -8.08 -2.09 -10.54
C TYR A 298 -9.22 -3.06 -10.25
N ASN A 299 -8.91 -4.33 -10.53
CA ASN A 299 -9.55 -5.51 -10.01
C ASN A 299 -8.81 -6.01 -8.76
N PHE A 300 -9.38 -6.96 -8.02
CA PHE A 300 -8.81 -7.42 -6.76
C PHE A 300 -8.87 -8.94 -6.61
N THR A 301 -7.90 -9.48 -5.88
CA THR A 301 -8.01 -10.80 -5.24
C THR A 301 -7.98 -10.64 -3.73
N TRP A 302 -8.60 -11.58 -3.01
CA TRP A 302 -8.57 -11.62 -1.55
C TRP A 302 -7.93 -12.92 -1.08
N LEU A 303 -6.98 -12.81 -0.15
CA LEU A 303 -6.42 -13.92 0.59
C LEU A 303 -6.72 -13.73 2.07
N GLY A 304 -7.14 -14.79 2.74
CA GLY A 304 -7.34 -14.77 4.18
C GLY A 304 -7.45 -16.18 4.75
N ASP A 305 -7.86 -16.27 6.01
CA ASP A 305 -7.94 -17.54 6.72
C ASP A 305 -9.39 -17.97 7.05
N SER A 306 -9.56 -19.26 7.31
CA SER A 306 -10.87 -19.82 7.72
C SER A 306 -11.28 -19.53 9.17
N GLY A 307 -10.38 -18.99 9.99
CA GLY A 307 -10.49 -18.85 11.43
C GLY A 307 -10.88 -17.45 11.93
N GLN A 308 -10.66 -16.37 11.16
CA GLN A 308 -10.82 -14.99 11.65
C GLN A 308 -11.86 -14.13 10.93
N GLY A 309 -12.77 -14.75 10.16
CA GLY A 309 -13.87 -14.06 9.47
C GLY A 309 -13.57 -13.69 8.02
N ASP A 310 -12.39 -14.02 7.52
CA ASP A 310 -11.97 -13.66 6.16
C ASP A 310 -12.75 -14.41 5.07
N ALA A 311 -13.21 -15.63 5.38
CA ALA A 311 -14.14 -16.34 4.51
C ALA A 311 -15.44 -15.56 4.30
N LEU A 312 -16.01 -14.99 5.38
CA LEU A 312 -17.22 -14.17 5.31
C LEU A 312 -16.96 -12.88 4.52
N LEU A 313 -15.82 -12.22 4.74
CA LEU A 313 -15.42 -11.06 3.94
C LEU A 313 -15.34 -11.42 2.45
N GLY A 314 -14.69 -12.53 2.11
CA GLY A 314 -14.57 -13.01 0.73
C GLY A 314 -15.94 -13.25 0.07
N GLU A 315 -16.88 -13.86 0.79
CA GLU A 315 -18.27 -14.03 0.34
C GLU A 315 -18.95 -12.67 0.11
N MET A 316 -18.79 -11.71 1.02
CA MET A 316 -19.35 -10.35 0.89
C MET A 316 -18.76 -9.59 -0.31
N MET A 317 -17.45 -9.73 -0.54
CA MET A 317 -16.73 -9.13 -1.66
C MET A 317 -17.25 -9.67 -3.00
N LEU A 318 -17.36 -10.99 -3.15
CA LEU A 318 -17.91 -11.63 -4.35
C LEU A 318 -19.38 -11.26 -4.59
N ALA A 319 -20.19 -11.19 -3.53
CA ALA A 319 -21.61 -10.84 -3.64
C ALA A 319 -21.83 -9.39 -4.07
N LYS A 320 -21.03 -8.45 -3.54
CA LYS A 320 -21.22 -7.01 -3.79
C LYS A 320 -20.45 -6.50 -5.01
N TYR A 321 -19.29 -7.09 -5.32
CA TYR A 321 -18.41 -6.66 -6.41
C TYR A 321 -17.94 -7.82 -7.30
N PRO A 322 -18.86 -8.63 -7.85
CA PRO A 322 -18.51 -9.82 -8.65
C PRO A 322 -17.67 -9.49 -9.88
N ASP A 323 -17.83 -8.28 -10.45
CA ASP A 323 -17.08 -7.86 -11.63
C ASP A 323 -15.66 -7.41 -11.29
N ARG A 324 -15.37 -7.04 -10.04
CA ARG A 324 -14.06 -6.53 -9.61
C ARG A 324 -13.22 -7.55 -8.87
N VAL A 325 -13.85 -8.49 -8.16
CA VAL A 325 -13.17 -9.50 -7.34
C VAL A 325 -12.95 -10.75 -8.19
N LYS A 326 -11.70 -11.01 -8.59
CA LYS A 326 -11.36 -12.06 -9.55
C LYS A 326 -11.02 -13.39 -8.90
N GLY A 327 -10.71 -13.40 -7.62
CA GLY A 327 -10.41 -14.61 -6.86
C GLY A 327 -10.45 -14.35 -5.36
N VAL A 328 -10.98 -15.33 -4.63
CA VAL A 328 -10.99 -15.36 -3.17
C VAL A 328 -10.36 -16.66 -2.75
N PHE A 329 -9.25 -16.59 -2.01
CA PHE A 329 -8.47 -17.74 -1.57
C PHE A 329 -8.46 -17.79 -0.05
N ILE A 330 -8.95 -18.88 0.53
CA ILE A 330 -9.05 -19.04 1.98
C ILE A 330 -8.16 -20.19 2.44
N HIS A 331 -7.16 -19.86 3.26
CA HIS A 331 -6.31 -20.83 3.92
C HIS A 331 -7.11 -21.56 5.01
N ASP A 332 -7.30 -22.86 4.84
CA ASP A 332 -8.00 -23.67 5.84
C ASP A 332 -7.07 -24.01 7.00
N VAL A 333 -7.31 -23.36 8.14
CA VAL A 333 -6.56 -23.51 9.39
C VAL A 333 -7.41 -24.13 10.50
N VAL A 334 -8.70 -24.36 10.22
CA VAL A 334 -9.67 -24.94 11.19
C VAL A 334 -10.13 -26.35 10.82
N GLY A 335 -9.76 -26.86 9.64
CA GLY A 335 -10.11 -28.20 9.19
C GLY A 335 -11.56 -28.31 8.70
N LEU A 336 -11.93 -27.48 7.71
CA LEU A 336 -13.27 -27.49 7.11
C LEU A 336 -13.60 -28.85 6.47
N SER A 337 -14.87 -29.27 6.60
CA SER A 337 -15.34 -30.50 5.97
C SER A 337 -15.38 -30.37 4.44
N GLN A 338 -15.38 -31.52 3.74
CA GLN A 338 -15.46 -31.55 2.27
C GLN A 338 -16.79 -31.00 1.76
N GLU A 339 -17.89 -31.16 2.51
CA GLU A 339 -19.17 -30.53 2.19
C GLU A 339 -19.03 -29.00 2.25
N LYS A 340 -18.46 -28.46 3.34
CA LYS A 340 -18.32 -27.01 3.50
C LYS A 340 -17.40 -26.40 2.44
N ARG A 341 -16.28 -27.06 2.11
CA ARG A 341 -15.39 -26.63 1.03
C ARG A 341 -16.10 -26.57 -0.33
N ARG A 342 -17.01 -27.52 -0.59
CA ARG A 342 -17.81 -27.54 -1.83
C ARG A 342 -18.81 -26.39 -1.87
N GLU A 343 -19.54 -26.17 -0.77
CA GLU A 343 -20.46 -25.03 -0.64
C GLU A 343 -19.73 -23.69 -0.88
N MET A 344 -18.56 -23.52 -0.29
CA MET A 344 -17.72 -22.33 -0.48
C MET A 344 -17.25 -22.19 -1.93
N ARG A 345 -16.85 -23.30 -2.58
CA ARG A 345 -16.45 -23.29 -4.00
C ARG A 345 -17.61 -22.87 -4.93
N GLU A 346 -18.84 -23.32 -4.63
CA GLU A 346 -20.05 -22.92 -5.36
C GLU A 346 -20.33 -21.42 -5.24
N GLN A 347 -19.93 -20.81 -4.12
CA GLN A 347 -20.00 -19.36 -3.89
C GLN A 347 -18.81 -18.60 -4.47
N GLY A 348 -17.85 -19.28 -5.10
CA GLY A 348 -16.66 -18.68 -5.71
C GLY A 348 -15.42 -18.65 -4.81
N VAL A 349 -15.51 -19.12 -3.57
CA VAL A 349 -14.41 -19.13 -2.60
C VAL A 349 -13.52 -20.37 -2.78
N ARG A 350 -12.21 -20.17 -2.98
CA ARG A 350 -11.21 -21.23 -3.19
C ARG A 350 -10.49 -21.56 -1.88
N VAL A 351 -10.90 -22.65 -1.25
CA VAL A 351 -10.28 -23.11 0.01
C VAL A 351 -9.04 -23.96 -0.30
N PHE A 352 -7.90 -23.63 0.32
CA PHE A 352 -6.64 -24.33 0.12
C PHE A 352 -5.96 -24.68 1.45
N ASP A 353 -5.01 -25.63 1.42
CA ASP A 353 -4.22 -26.02 2.60
C ASP A 353 -2.74 -25.64 2.49
N THR A 354 -2.23 -25.48 1.27
CA THR A 354 -0.86 -25.02 1.02
C THR A 354 -0.86 -23.99 -0.11
N TYR A 355 0.18 -23.17 -0.18
CA TYR A 355 0.32 -22.19 -1.26
C TYR A 355 0.55 -22.82 -2.64
N VAL A 356 0.90 -24.11 -2.71
CA VAL A 356 0.84 -24.88 -3.96
C VAL A 356 -0.61 -25.08 -4.40
N GLY A 357 -1.49 -25.44 -3.46
CA GLY A 357 -2.93 -25.53 -3.70
C GLY A 357 -3.54 -24.18 -4.08
N ALA A 358 -3.17 -23.10 -3.40
CA ALA A 358 -3.61 -21.74 -3.75
C ALA A 358 -3.20 -21.36 -5.18
N ALA A 359 -1.95 -21.65 -5.56
CA ALA A 359 -1.44 -21.41 -6.90
C ALA A 359 -2.17 -22.23 -7.97
N ALA A 360 -2.50 -23.50 -7.69
CA ALA A 360 -3.28 -24.32 -8.60
C ALA A 360 -4.68 -23.73 -8.85
N GLU A 361 -5.36 -23.27 -7.80
CA GLU A 361 -6.67 -22.60 -7.91
C GLU A 361 -6.57 -21.27 -8.67
N ALA A 362 -5.52 -20.48 -8.43
CA ALA A 362 -5.30 -19.23 -9.14
C ALA A 362 -4.97 -19.46 -10.62
N HIS A 363 -4.23 -20.52 -10.96
CA HIS A 363 -3.95 -20.93 -12.32
C HIS A 363 -5.22 -21.37 -13.05
N GLU A 364 -6.10 -22.15 -12.39
CA GLU A 364 -7.41 -22.55 -12.94
C GLU A 364 -8.29 -21.32 -13.26
N LEU A 365 -8.19 -20.27 -12.44
CA LEU A 365 -8.87 -18.99 -12.66
C LEU A 365 -8.19 -18.08 -13.69
N GLY A 366 -7.02 -18.47 -14.24
CA GLY A 366 -6.26 -17.66 -15.18
C GLY A 366 -5.63 -16.41 -14.56
N LEU A 367 -5.41 -16.41 -13.24
CA LEU A 367 -4.81 -15.28 -12.50
C LEU A 367 -3.29 -15.33 -12.49
N ILE A 368 -2.70 -16.53 -12.58
CA ILE A 368 -1.26 -16.73 -12.72
C ILE A 368 -0.94 -17.60 -13.94
N SER A 369 0.25 -17.41 -14.51
CA SER A 369 0.73 -18.23 -15.63
C SER A 369 1.19 -19.63 -15.17
N THR A 370 1.35 -20.56 -16.11
CA THR A 370 1.94 -21.90 -15.84
C THR A 370 3.37 -21.80 -15.29
N ASP A 371 4.16 -20.84 -15.80
CA ASP A 371 5.50 -20.57 -15.27
C ASP A 371 5.42 -20.01 -13.84
N GLY A 372 4.41 -19.18 -13.56
CA GLY A 372 4.11 -18.68 -12.22
C GLY A 372 3.79 -19.81 -11.24
N LEU A 373 2.88 -20.72 -11.62
CA LEU A 373 2.57 -21.93 -10.85
C LEU A 373 3.83 -22.74 -10.54
N THR A 374 4.73 -22.87 -11.52
CA THR A 374 6.02 -23.57 -11.35
C THR A 374 6.92 -22.86 -10.35
N ARG A 375 7.03 -21.53 -10.42
CA ARG A 375 7.82 -20.72 -9.48
C ARG A 375 7.28 -20.81 -8.05
N VAL A 376 5.96 -20.71 -7.85
CA VAL A 376 5.34 -20.86 -6.52
C VAL A 376 5.60 -22.26 -5.98
N THR A 377 5.44 -23.29 -6.83
CA THR A 377 5.68 -24.68 -6.44
C THR A 377 7.11 -24.92 -5.99
N GLN A 378 8.09 -24.36 -6.71
CA GLN A 378 9.50 -24.50 -6.35
C GLN A 378 9.80 -23.74 -5.04
N ALA A 379 9.33 -22.50 -4.92
CA ALA A 379 9.47 -21.70 -3.70
C ALA A 379 8.82 -22.37 -2.47
N ALA A 380 7.68 -23.03 -2.64
CA ALA A 380 7.03 -23.79 -1.57
C ALA A 380 7.85 -25.00 -1.14
N LYS A 381 8.47 -25.74 -2.06
CA LYS A 381 9.38 -26.86 -1.72
C LYS A 381 10.62 -26.39 -0.98
N ASP A 382 11.24 -25.32 -1.48
CA ASP A 382 12.44 -24.75 -0.87
C ASP A 382 12.15 -24.17 0.52
N GLY A 383 11.07 -23.41 0.63
CA GLY A 383 10.58 -22.86 1.90
C GLY A 383 10.24 -23.95 2.91
N PHE A 384 9.57 -25.03 2.49
CA PHE A 384 9.24 -26.16 3.35
C PHE A 384 10.49 -26.84 3.91
N GLY A 385 11.54 -26.97 3.09
CA GLY A 385 12.83 -27.51 3.49
C GLY A 385 13.59 -26.64 4.49
N ALA A 386 13.29 -25.34 4.54
CA ALA A 386 13.91 -24.36 5.44
C ALA A 386 13.18 -24.20 6.77
N VAL A 387 11.98 -24.76 6.94
CA VAL A 387 11.23 -24.66 8.21
C VAL A 387 11.95 -25.41 9.33
N GLU A 388 12.14 -24.75 10.47
CA GLU A 388 12.63 -25.35 11.72
C GLU A 388 11.45 -25.95 12.50
N TRP A 389 11.18 -27.23 12.26
CA TRP A 389 10.02 -27.93 12.85
C TRP A 389 10.16 -28.21 14.35
N GLU A 390 9.05 -28.09 15.09
CA GLU A 390 9.01 -28.39 16.52
C GLU A 390 9.02 -29.91 16.79
N SER A 391 8.52 -30.70 15.84
CA SER A 391 8.48 -32.16 15.93
C SER A 391 8.46 -32.84 14.56
N ALA A 392 8.81 -34.13 14.54
CA ALA A 392 8.74 -34.94 13.32
C ALA A 392 7.28 -35.14 12.87
N GLU A 393 6.37 -35.30 13.82
CA GLU A 393 4.94 -35.47 13.57
C GLU A 393 4.33 -34.22 12.91
N GLN A 394 4.67 -33.02 13.41
CA GLN A 394 4.24 -31.75 12.80
C GLN A 394 4.75 -31.64 11.36
N ARG A 395 6.03 -31.95 11.13
CA ARG A 395 6.63 -31.98 9.79
C ARG A 395 5.94 -32.96 8.86
N GLU A 396 5.64 -34.17 9.33
CA GLU A 396 4.98 -35.21 8.52
C GLU A 396 3.56 -34.82 8.12
N GLN A 397 2.80 -34.20 9.04
CA GLN A 397 1.46 -33.69 8.74
C GLN A 397 1.50 -32.59 7.67
N ALA A 398 2.39 -31.62 7.81
CA ALA A 398 2.55 -30.55 6.82
C ALA A 398 3.06 -31.08 5.47
N PHE A 399 3.98 -32.05 5.49
CA PHE A 399 4.48 -32.71 4.29
C PHE A 399 3.37 -33.45 3.54
N ALA A 400 2.48 -34.14 4.25
CA ALA A 400 1.35 -34.83 3.63
C ALA A 400 0.40 -33.87 2.90
N MET A 401 0.17 -32.67 3.45
CA MET A 401 -0.63 -31.63 2.78
C MET A 401 0.06 -31.14 1.51
N LEU A 402 1.36 -30.82 1.59
CA LEU A 402 2.14 -30.37 0.44
C LEU A 402 2.17 -31.43 -0.66
N GLN A 403 2.43 -32.69 -0.32
CA GLN A 403 2.51 -33.77 -1.29
C GLN A 403 1.18 -34.01 -1.99
N ARG A 404 0.07 -33.98 -1.24
CA ARG A 404 -1.27 -34.10 -1.81
C ARG A 404 -1.57 -33.01 -2.85
N ASP A 405 -1.12 -31.77 -2.62
CA ASP A 405 -1.33 -30.67 -3.57
C ASP A 405 -0.37 -30.78 -4.77
N LEU A 406 0.87 -31.25 -4.56
CA LEU A 406 1.82 -31.54 -5.65
C LEU A 406 1.32 -32.62 -6.61
N GLU A 407 0.68 -33.67 -6.08
CA GLU A 407 0.10 -34.77 -6.88
C GLU A 407 -1.11 -34.34 -7.73
N ARG A 408 -1.68 -33.15 -7.45
CA ARG A 408 -2.84 -32.59 -8.16
C ARG A 408 -2.49 -31.54 -9.20
N LEU A 409 -1.21 -31.17 -9.33
CA LEU A 409 -0.77 -30.20 -10.32
C LEU A 409 -1.02 -30.72 -11.75
N PRO A 410 -1.37 -29.82 -12.70
CA PRO A 410 -1.73 -30.18 -14.07
C PRO A 410 -0.58 -30.73 -14.92
#